data_AF-A6G7F9-F1
#
_entry.id   AF-A6G7F9-F1
#
_cell.length_a   1.000
_cell.length_b   1.000
_cell.length_c   1.000
_cell.angle_alpha   90.00
_cell.angle_beta   90.00
_cell.angle_gamma   90.00
#
_symmetry.space_group_name_H-M   'P 1'
#
loop_
_entity.id
_entity.type
_entity.pdbx_description
1 polymer ?
#
loop_
_entity_poly.entity_id
_entity_poly.type
_entity_poly.pdbx_seq_one_letter_code
_entity_poly.pdbx_strand_id
1 'polypeptide(L)'
;MDALYEFSDDSCYVSIDARQLPLLVAIWRGTPSLPVMEQYFAKHRAIIEALDAKGERCILLTRTEKAGRPPAEVRRFITTRTDELRGLLSRVIASSSMVVTNPLVRGAMTAMSWVDPDLRVPMHASVAEGYAWARQALAMHGLPTPQELGAAQPA
;
A
#
# COMPACT_ATOMS: atom_id res chain seq x y z
N MET A 1 16.13 5.92 3.50
CA MET A 1 16.07 4.46 3.26
C MET A 1 16.02 4.31 1.77
N ASP A 2 17.06 3.73 1.16
CA ASP A 2 17.11 3.49 -0.28
C ASP A 2 16.89 2.00 -0.50
N ALA A 3 15.65 1.54 -0.36
CA ALA A 3 15.34 0.12 -0.36
C ALA A 3 14.06 -0.20 -1.13
N LEU A 4 14.18 -1.18 -2.03
CA LEU A 4 13.09 -1.89 -2.68
C LEU A 4 13.04 -3.29 -2.06
N TYR A 5 11.86 -3.70 -1.60
CA TYR A 5 11.62 -5.04 -1.04
C TYR A 5 10.64 -5.79 -1.94
N GLU A 6 10.95 -7.04 -2.27
CA GLU A 6 10.16 -7.85 -3.19
C GLU A 6 9.85 -9.20 -2.56
N PHE A 7 8.61 -9.67 -2.76
CA PHE A 7 8.10 -10.93 -2.25
C PHE A 7 7.26 -11.58 -3.32
N SER A 8 7.46 -12.87 -3.59
CA SER A 8 6.67 -13.56 -4.60
C SER A 8 6.57 -15.06 -4.35
N ASP A 9 5.54 -15.63 -4.95
CA ASP A 9 5.37 -17.07 -5.19
C ASP A 9 4.78 -17.28 -6.59
N ASP A 10 4.31 -18.50 -6.88
CA ASP A 10 3.74 -18.84 -8.19
C ASP A 10 2.47 -18.06 -8.56
N SER A 11 1.79 -17.47 -7.57
CA SER A 11 0.48 -16.84 -7.72
C SER A 11 0.50 -15.32 -7.59
N CYS A 12 1.46 -14.78 -6.84
CA CYS A 12 1.52 -13.39 -6.44
C CYS A 12 2.94 -12.84 -6.48
N TYR A 13 3.05 -11.57 -6.83
CA TYR A 13 4.22 -10.75 -6.58
C TYR A 13 3.77 -9.46 -5.88
N VAL A 14 4.51 -9.05 -4.85
CA VAL A 14 4.36 -7.75 -4.22
C VAL A 14 5.71 -7.12 -3.98
N SER A 15 5.78 -5.81 -4.22
CA SER A 15 6.93 -5.00 -3.81
C SER A 15 6.53 -3.82 -2.94
N ILE A 16 7.45 -3.41 -2.06
CA ILE A 16 7.38 -2.18 -1.28
C ILE A 16 8.59 -1.33 -1.66
N ASP A 17 8.34 -0.17 -2.25
CA ASP A 17 9.35 0.81 -2.60
C ASP A 17 9.39 1.93 -1.56
N ALA A 18 10.46 1.93 -0.76
CA ALA A 18 10.74 2.96 0.23
C ALA A 18 11.77 4.00 -0.25
N ARG A 19 12.27 3.90 -1.49
CA ARG A 19 13.23 4.85 -2.07
C ARG A 19 12.61 6.23 -2.31
N GLN A 20 11.28 6.26 -2.47
CA GLN A 20 10.50 7.49 -2.69
C GLN A 20 9.95 8.10 -1.40
N LEU A 21 10.43 7.69 -0.21
CA LEU A 21 9.97 8.29 1.04
C LEU A 21 10.09 9.83 0.98
N PRO A 22 9.08 10.57 1.45
CA PRO A 22 7.95 10.14 2.29
C PRO A 22 6.73 9.55 1.53
N LEU A 23 6.84 9.22 0.24
CA LEU A 23 5.88 8.34 -0.44
C LEU A 23 6.34 6.88 -0.36
N LEU A 24 5.59 6.05 0.36
CA LEU A 24 5.74 4.60 0.36
C LEU A 24 4.83 4.01 -0.71
N VAL A 25 5.38 3.21 -1.63
CA VAL A 25 4.60 2.60 -2.72
C VAL A 25 4.57 1.08 -2.56
N ALA A 26 3.38 0.49 -2.49
CA ALA A 26 3.22 -0.96 -2.54
C ALA A 26 2.65 -1.37 -3.91
N ILE A 27 3.26 -2.31 -4.61
CA ILE A 27 2.80 -2.77 -5.94
C ILE A 27 2.44 -4.23 -5.86
N TRP A 28 1.22 -4.58 -6.25
CA TRP A 28 0.68 -5.94 -6.21
C TRP A 28 0.41 -6.46 -7.63
N ARG A 29 0.83 -7.69 -7.91
CA ARG A 29 0.59 -8.42 -9.16
C ARG A 29 0.14 -9.85 -8.85
N GLY A 30 -0.72 -10.42 -9.70
CA GLY A 30 -1.25 -11.77 -9.48
C GLY A 30 -2.27 -11.86 -8.34
N THR A 31 -2.64 -13.08 -7.93
CA THR A 31 -3.63 -13.33 -6.89
C THR A 31 -2.93 -13.44 -5.53
N PRO A 32 -3.21 -12.55 -4.56
CA PRO A 32 -2.57 -12.60 -3.25
C PRO A 32 -2.70 -13.96 -2.56
N SER A 33 -1.60 -14.42 -1.95
CA SER A 33 -1.49 -15.66 -1.18
C SER A 33 -1.06 -15.37 0.26
N LEU A 34 -1.40 -16.25 1.20
CA LEU A 34 -1.00 -16.05 2.60
C LEU A 34 0.52 -15.94 2.82
N PRO A 35 1.38 -16.80 2.22
CA PRO A 35 2.83 -16.71 2.41
C PRO A 35 3.43 -15.37 1.95
N VAL A 36 2.92 -14.81 0.85
CA VAL A 36 3.36 -13.49 0.36
C VAL A 36 2.81 -12.37 1.24
N MET A 37 1.56 -12.46 1.68
CA MET A 37 0.96 -11.49 2.60
C MET A 37 1.68 -11.43 3.95
N GLU A 38 2.13 -12.57 4.49
CA GLU A 38 2.89 -12.62 5.74
C GLU A 38 4.22 -11.87 5.63
N GLN A 39 4.97 -12.12 4.57
CA GLN A 39 6.23 -11.43 4.29
C GLN A 39 6.02 -9.93 4.08
N TYR A 40 4.99 -9.56 3.30
CA TYR A 40 4.60 -8.17 3.10
C TYR A 40 4.29 -7.47 4.43
N PHE A 41 3.41 -8.03 5.26
CA PHE A 41 3.01 -7.40 6.52
C PHE A 41 4.16 -7.33 7.53
N ALA A 42 5.03 -8.35 7.59
CA ALA A 42 6.22 -8.31 8.41
C ALA A 42 7.18 -7.18 8.00
N LYS A 43 7.43 -7.03 6.69
CA LYS A 43 8.28 -5.94 6.19
C LYS A 43 7.62 -4.57 6.34
N HIS A 44 6.34 -4.46 6.00
CA HIS A 44 5.58 -3.22 6.13
C HIS A 44 5.61 -2.74 7.58
N ARG A 45 5.36 -3.63 8.55
CA ARG A 45 5.51 -3.33 9.97
C ARG A 45 6.90 -2.80 10.31
N ALA A 46 7.97 -3.48 9.89
CA ALA A 46 9.34 -3.05 10.18
C ALA A 46 9.67 -1.67 9.60
N ILE A 47 9.17 -1.33 8.40
CA ILE A 47 9.32 0.00 7.80
C ILE A 47 8.58 1.04 8.64
N ILE A 48 7.33 0.76 9.01
CA ILE A 48 6.51 1.68 9.80
C ILE A 48 7.10 1.90 11.19
N GLU A 49 7.57 0.85 11.87
CA GLU A 49 8.28 0.96 13.16
C GLU A 49 9.55 1.82 13.04
N ALA A 50 10.32 1.66 11.96
CA ALA A 50 11.52 2.47 11.71
C ALA A 50 11.21 3.95 11.44
N LEU A 51 10.07 4.27 10.85
CA LEU A 51 9.59 5.65 10.67
C LEU A 51 9.06 6.24 11.98
N ASP A 52 8.25 5.49 12.73
CA ASP A 52 7.71 5.88 14.04
C ASP A 52 8.85 6.24 15.02
N ALA A 53 9.90 5.41 15.07
CA ALA A 53 11.08 5.64 15.91
C ALA A 53 11.84 6.95 15.59
N LYS A 54 11.68 7.48 14.37
CA LYS A 54 12.27 8.75 13.93
C LYS A 54 11.30 9.93 14.02
N GLY A 55 10.04 9.67 14.40
CA GLY A 55 8.97 10.67 14.29
C GLY A 55 8.63 11.06 12.85
N GLU A 56 8.98 10.22 11.87
CA GLU A 56 8.72 10.46 10.46
C GLU A 56 7.34 9.93 10.06
N ARG A 57 6.68 10.64 9.13
CA ARG A 57 5.37 10.28 8.58
C ARG A 57 5.49 10.06 7.07
N CYS A 58 4.62 9.23 6.51
CA CYS A 58 4.59 8.94 5.08
C CYS A 58 3.16 8.92 4.50
N ILE A 59 3.09 8.95 3.18
CA ILE A 59 1.88 8.65 2.39
C ILE A 59 2.04 7.24 1.85
N LEU A 60 0.98 6.42 1.91
CA LEU A 60 0.98 5.08 1.31
C LEU A 60 0.16 5.07 0.01
N LEU A 61 0.80 4.72 -1.11
CA LEU A 61 0.12 4.47 -2.37
C LEU A 61 0.19 2.98 -2.70
N THR A 62 -0.94 2.31 -2.76
CA THR A 62 -1.01 0.90 -3.18
C THR A 62 -1.43 0.80 -4.64
N ARG A 63 -0.66 0.13 -5.48
CA ARG A 63 -0.96 -0.12 -6.90
C ARG A 63 -1.31 -1.59 -7.08
N THR A 64 -2.44 -1.87 -7.74
CA THR A 64 -2.83 -3.24 -8.08
C THR A 64 -2.71 -3.43 -9.60
N GLU A 65 -1.58 -3.94 -10.05
CA GLU A 65 -1.25 -4.13 -11.47
C GLU A 65 -1.46 -5.58 -11.85
N LYS A 66 -2.46 -5.88 -12.70
CA LYS A 66 -2.81 -7.28 -13.03
C LYS A 66 -3.06 -8.12 -11.76
N ALA A 67 -3.49 -7.49 -10.67
CA ALA A 67 -3.82 -8.20 -9.44
C ALA A 67 -5.14 -8.94 -9.59
N GLY A 68 -5.18 -10.17 -9.07
CA GLY A 68 -6.37 -10.98 -8.92
C GLY A 68 -7.14 -10.60 -7.67
N ARG A 69 -8.42 -10.99 -7.63
CA ARG A 69 -9.27 -10.82 -6.45
C ARG A 69 -8.66 -11.57 -5.26
N PRO A 70 -8.43 -10.93 -4.10
CA PRO A 70 -7.91 -11.64 -2.93
C PRO A 70 -8.90 -12.72 -2.47
N PRO A 71 -8.44 -13.96 -2.22
CA PRO A 71 -9.25 -15.03 -1.63
C PRO A 71 -9.85 -14.64 -0.28
N ALA A 72 -10.88 -15.35 0.18
CA ALA A 72 -11.57 -15.04 1.44
C ALA A 72 -10.63 -15.09 2.66
N GLU A 73 -9.76 -16.09 2.74
CA GLU A 73 -8.77 -16.23 3.81
C GLU A 73 -7.75 -15.07 3.81
N VAL A 74 -7.31 -14.63 2.64
CA VAL A 74 -6.40 -13.49 2.50
C VAL A 74 -7.09 -12.19 2.91
N ARG A 75 -8.36 -11.99 2.55
CA ARG A 75 -9.15 -10.82 3.00
C ARG A 75 -9.25 -10.78 4.54
N ARG A 76 -9.53 -11.92 5.17
CA ARG A 76 -9.55 -12.04 6.64
C ARG A 76 -8.18 -11.77 7.26
N PHE A 77 -7.12 -12.27 6.64
CA PHE A 77 -5.75 -12.01 7.07
C PHE A 77 -5.44 -10.51 7.03
N ILE A 78 -5.75 -9.83 5.91
CA ILE A 78 -5.55 -8.39 5.75
C ILE A 78 -6.28 -7.61 6.85
N THR A 79 -7.57 -7.85 7.05
CA THR A 79 -8.36 -7.10 8.05
C THR A 79 -7.82 -7.32 9.47
N THR A 80 -7.43 -8.56 9.80
CA THR A 80 -6.86 -8.89 11.12
C THR A 80 -5.53 -8.17 11.36
N ARG A 81 -4.62 -8.22 10.38
CA ARG A 81 -3.29 -7.59 10.52
C ARG A 81 -3.35 -6.06 10.50
N THR A 82 -4.27 -5.47 9.73
CA THR A 82 -4.48 -4.02 9.75
C THR A 82 -5.02 -3.56 11.11
N ASP A 83 -5.98 -4.29 11.68
CA ASP A 83 -6.54 -4.00 13.00
C ASP A 83 -5.46 -4.05 14.11
N GLU A 84 -4.62 -5.09 14.11
CA GLU A 84 -3.48 -5.23 15.02
C GLU A 84 -2.48 -4.07 14.94
N LEU A 85 -2.31 -3.49 13.74
CA LEU A 85 -1.37 -2.40 13.49
C LEU A 85 -2.00 -1.02 13.56
N ARG A 86 -3.33 -0.88 13.73
CA ARG A 86 -4.07 0.38 13.58
C ARG A 86 -3.42 1.54 14.35
N GLY A 87 -3.07 1.32 15.62
CA GLY A 87 -2.47 2.35 16.46
C GLY A 87 -1.10 2.83 15.99
N LEU A 88 -0.32 1.94 15.37
CA LEU A 88 0.99 2.28 14.78
C LEU A 88 0.80 2.95 13.41
N LEU A 89 -0.08 2.41 12.56
CA LEU A 89 -0.35 2.95 11.23
C LEU A 89 -0.88 4.39 11.30
N SER A 90 -1.76 4.71 12.25
CA SER A 90 -2.35 6.05 12.37
C SER A 90 -1.35 7.14 12.77
N ARG A 91 -0.23 6.78 13.42
CA ARG A 91 0.86 7.73 13.75
C ARG A 91 1.72 8.04 12.53
N VAL A 92 2.03 7.02 11.74
CA VAL A 92 3.03 7.09 10.66
C VAL A 92 2.40 7.38 9.30
N ILE A 93 1.33 6.69 8.92
CA ILE A 93 0.68 6.86 7.63
C ILE A 93 -0.31 8.02 7.71
N ALA A 94 0.10 9.16 7.14
CA ALA A 94 -0.69 10.39 7.18
C ALA A 94 -1.94 10.34 6.27
N SER A 95 -1.82 9.69 5.12
CA SER A 95 -2.93 9.32 4.23
C SER A 95 -2.57 8.08 3.42
N SER A 96 -3.57 7.37 2.90
CA SER A 96 -3.37 6.29 1.94
C SER A 96 -4.38 6.30 0.80
N SER A 97 -4.01 5.73 -0.35
CA SER A 97 -4.91 5.49 -1.48
C SER A 97 -4.51 4.26 -2.28
N MET A 98 -5.38 3.86 -3.22
CA MET A 98 -5.13 2.72 -4.10
C MET A 98 -5.36 3.06 -5.56
N VAL A 99 -4.55 2.50 -6.45
CA VAL A 99 -4.83 2.42 -7.89
C VAL A 99 -5.38 1.04 -8.19
N VAL A 100 -6.66 0.97 -8.57
CA VAL A 100 -7.38 -0.29 -8.78
C VAL A 100 -8.04 -0.32 -10.15
N THR A 101 -7.40 -1.04 -11.09
CA THR A 101 -7.89 -1.21 -12.47
C THR A 101 -8.79 -2.43 -12.63
N ASN A 102 -8.69 -3.43 -11.74
CA ASN A 102 -9.51 -4.64 -11.79
C ASN A 102 -10.81 -4.46 -10.96
N PRO A 103 -12.01 -4.54 -11.57
CA PRO A 103 -13.28 -4.42 -10.85
C PRO A 103 -13.48 -5.46 -9.74
N LEU A 104 -12.94 -6.68 -9.89
CA LEU A 104 -13.04 -7.72 -8.87
C LEU A 104 -12.20 -7.40 -7.62
N VAL A 105 -11.04 -6.78 -7.81
CA VAL A 105 -10.21 -6.28 -6.71
C VAL A 105 -10.93 -5.12 -6.02
N ARG A 106 -11.50 -4.18 -6.80
CA ARG A 106 -12.29 -3.06 -6.26
C ARG A 106 -13.45 -3.57 -5.40
N GLY A 107 -14.24 -4.51 -5.90
CA GLY A 107 -15.34 -5.11 -5.15
C GLY A 107 -14.89 -5.80 -3.85
N ALA A 108 -13.74 -6.47 -3.87
CA ALA A 108 -13.16 -7.07 -2.67
C ALA A 108 -12.71 -6.01 -1.64
N MET A 109 -12.03 -4.95 -2.07
CA MET A 109 -11.64 -3.85 -1.20
C MET A 109 -12.85 -3.13 -0.60
N THR A 110 -13.88 -2.86 -1.41
CA THR A 110 -15.15 -2.28 -0.93
C THR A 110 -15.78 -3.15 0.15
N ALA A 111 -15.86 -4.47 -0.08
CA ALA A 111 -16.42 -5.39 0.92
C ALA A 111 -15.60 -5.42 2.22
N MET A 112 -14.26 -5.38 2.13
CA MET A 112 -13.41 -5.28 3.33
C MET A 112 -13.63 -3.95 4.07
N SER A 113 -13.88 -2.86 3.36
CA SER A 113 -14.17 -1.54 3.97
C SER A 113 -15.52 -1.45 4.70
N TRP A 114 -16.40 -2.44 4.53
CA TRP A 114 -17.61 -2.57 5.35
C TRP A 114 -17.33 -3.23 6.70
N VAL A 115 -16.28 -4.05 6.77
CA VAL A 115 -15.84 -4.73 8.00
C VAL A 115 -14.88 -3.84 8.79
N ASP A 116 -13.92 -3.23 8.10
CA ASP A 116 -12.95 -2.30 8.69
C ASP A 116 -13.02 -0.95 7.95
N PRO A 117 -13.65 0.09 8.55
CA PRO A 117 -13.77 1.40 7.94
C PRO A 117 -12.43 2.06 7.59
N ASP A 118 -11.32 1.70 8.23
CA ASP A 118 -10.00 2.26 7.94
C ASP A 118 -9.44 1.79 6.59
N LEU A 119 -9.98 0.68 6.06
CA LEU A 119 -9.69 0.23 4.70
C LEU A 119 -10.44 1.03 3.63
N ARG A 120 -11.31 1.97 4.03
CA ARG A 120 -12.00 2.89 3.10
C ARG A 120 -11.06 4.00 2.67
N VAL A 121 -10.31 3.73 1.62
CA VAL A 121 -9.34 4.66 1.02
C VAL A 121 -9.79 5.09 -0.38
N PRO A 122 -9.38 6.27 -0.88
CA PRO A 122 -9.61 6.67 -2.26
C PRO A 122 -9.07 5.61 -3.24
N MET A 123 -9.87 5.28 -4.25
CA MET A 123 -9.50 4.28 -5.27
C MET A 123 -9.52 4.90 -6.66
N HIS A 124 -8.33 5.06 -7.25
CA HIS A 124 -8.07 5.68 -8.54
C HIS A 124 -8.17 4.65 -9.68
N ALA A 125 -8.48 5.12 -10.89
CA ALA A 125 -8.61 4.28 -12.07
C ALA A 125 -7.27 4.13 -12.82
N SER A 126 -6.31 5.02 -12.58
CA SER A 126 -5.01 5.01 -13.25
C SER A 126 -3.84 5.30 -12.31
N VAL A 127 -2.64 4.88 -12.71
CA VAL A 127 -1.40 5.18 -12.00
C VAL A 127 -1.13 6.69 -11.95
N ALA A 128 -1.43 7.39 -13.05
CA ALA A 128 -1.28 8.85 -13.13
C ALA A 128 -2.17 9.57 -12.09
N GLU A 129 -3.43 9.17 -11.95
CA GLU A 129 -4.33 9.68 -10.91
C GLU A 129 -3.81 9.38 -9.50
N GLY A 130 -3.33 8.16 -9.25
CA GLY A 130 -2.77 7.78 -7.96
C GLY A 130 -1.59 8.65 -7.54
N TYR A 131 -0.64 8.90 -8.46
CA TYR A 131 0.47 9.80 -8.18
C TYR A 131 0.05 11.27 -8.09
N ALA A 132 -0.94 11.71 -8.87
CA ALA A 132 -1.49 13.06 -8.73
C ALA A 132 -2.12 13.27 -7.34
N TRP A 133 -2.88 12.29 -6.86
CA TRP A 133 -3.41 12.29 -5.49
C TRP A 133 -2.29 12.26 -4.45
N ALA A 134 -1.26 11.44 -4.64
CA ALA A 134 -0.13 11.35 -3.71
C ALA A 134 0.60 12.69 -3.56
N ARG A 135 0.81 13.44 -4.67
CA ARG A 135 1.36 14.80 -4.62
C ARG A 135 0.51 15.74 -3.78
N GLN A 136 -0.80 15.71 -3.97
CA GLN A 136 -1.72 16.54 -3.21
C GLN A 136 -1.69 16.18 -1.71
N ALA A 137 -1.66 14.88 -1.39
CA ALA A 137 -1.59 14.39 -0.02
C ALA A 137 -0.27 14.79 0.67
N LEU A 138 0.86 14.68 -0.04
CA LEU A 138 2.17 15.14 0.45
C LEU A 138 2.14 16.63 0.80
N ALA A 139 1.65 17.46 -0.14
CA ALA A 139 1.52 18.90 0.08
C ALA A 139 0.59 19.25 1.25
N MET A 140 -0.56 18.57 1.35
CA MET A 140 -1.53 18.77 2.43
C MET A 140 -0.95 18.50 3.82
N HIS A 141 -0.06 17.51 3.94
CA HIS A 141 0.60 17.14 5.19
C HIS A 141 1.95 17.84 5.40
N GLY A 142 2.35 18.77 4.51
CA GLY A 142 3.63 19.48 4.60
C GLY A 142 4.86 18.58 4.39
N LEU A 143 4.67 17.43 3.71
CA LEU A 143 5.74 16.47 3.43
C LEU A 143 6.44 16.82 2.10
N PRO A 144 7.78 16.64 1.99
CA PRO A 144 8.50 16.92 0.76
C PRO A 144 8.03 16.00 -0.38
N THR A 145 7.96 16.55 -1.59
CA THR A 145 7.65 15.77 -2.80
C THR A 145 8.93 15.17 -3.38
N PRO A 146 9.04 13.84 -3.53
CA PRO A 146 10.14 13.20 -4.23
C PRO A 146 10.36 13.72 -5.65
N GLN A 147 11.61 13.86 -6.07
CA GLN A 147 11.98 14.47 -7.36
C GLN A 147 11.56 13.61 -8.57
N GLU A 148 11.51 12.28 -8.42
CA GLU A 148 11.21 11.32 -9.49
C GLU A 148 9.77 10.75 -9.42
N LEU A 149 8.84 11.47 -8.79
CA LEU A 149 7.51 10.95 -8.50
C LEU A 149 6.71 10.58 -9.76
N GLY A 150 6.51 9.29 -9.98
CA GLY A 150 5.75 8.78 -11.13
C GLY A 150 6.57 8.58 -12.41
N ALA A 151 7.91 8.66 -12.34
CA ALA A 151 8.74 8.06 -13.38
C ALA A 151 8.38 6.57 -13.47
N ALA A 152 8.05 6.08 -14.67
CA ALA A 152 7.69 4.69 -14.88
C ALA A 152 8.84 3.81 -14.38
N GLN A 153 8.59 3.03 -13.33
CA GLN A 153 9.54 2.00 -12.95
C GLN A 153 9.57 0.96 -14.06
N PRO A 154 10.75 0.58 -14.57
CA PRO A 154 10.85 -0.47 -15.56
C PRO A 154 10.16 -1.72 -15.03
N ALA A 155 9.38 -2.35 -15.91
CA ALA A 155 8.43 -3.42 -15.58
C ALA A 155 9.09 -4.62 -14.92
#